data_AF-A0A367LXN8-F1
#
_entry.id   AF-A0A367LXN8-F1
#
_cell.length_a   1.000
_cell.length_b   1.000
_cell.length_c   1.000
_cell.angle_alpha   90.00
_cell.angle_beta   90.00
_cell.angle_gamma   90.00
#
_symmetry.space_group_name_H-M   'P 1'
#
loop_
_entity.id
_entity.type
_entity.pdbx_description
1 polymer ?
#
loop_
_entity_poly.entity_id
_entity_poly.type
_entity_poly.pdbx_seq_one_letter_code
_entity_poly.pdbx_strand_id
1 'polypeptide(L)'
;GVLLALGYSTQRGYGRNHPFAGEIRIGACEVWLEPEELGFAVPVGEIEVTECEMVNQFVGSREELPQFTRGYGLAFGYAERKAMGMALVDRALRAEEYGEEVVSPAQQEEFVLMHCDNVEAGG
;
A
#
# COMPACT_ATOMS: atom_id res chain seq x y z
N GLY A 1 -12.53 3.48 5.36
CA GLY A 1 -13.49 2.36 5.19
C GLY A 1 -13.27 1.64 3.87
N VAL A 2 -13.41 2.34 2.75
CA VAL A 2 -13.34 1.79 1.37
C VAL A 2 -12.13 0.88 1.14
N LEU A 3 -10.90 1.35 1.41
CA LEU A 3 -9.69 0.55 1.18
C LEU A 3 -9.64 -0.76 1.99
N LEU A 4 -10.16 -0.76 3.22
CA LEU A 4 -10.26 -1.97 4.03
C LEU A 4 -11.25 -2.97 3.43
N ALA A 5 -12.37 -2.50 2.89
CA ALA A 5 -13.36 -3.37 2.25
C ALA A 5 -12.82 -3.96 0.94
N LEU A 6 -12.14 -3.14 0.12
CA LEU A 6 -11.46 -3.60 -1.11
C LEU A 6 -10.37 -4.62 -0.78
N GLY A 7 -9.46 -4.30 0.15
CA GLY A 7 -8.42 -5.22 0.60
C GLY A 7 -8.96 -6.50 1.24
N TYR A 8 -10.10 -6.44 1.93
CA TYR A 8 -10.78 -7.64 2.43
C TYR A 8 -11.36 -8.49 1.29
N SER A 9 -11.91 -7.87 0.24
CA SER A 9 -12.46 -8.60 -0.91
C SER A 9 -11.39 -9.46 -1.62
N THR A 10 -10.15 -8.97 -1.73
CA THR A 10 -9.04 -9.74 -2.34
C THR A 10 -8.70 -10.98 -1.52
N GLN A 11 -8.74 -10.88 -0.19
CA GLN A 11 -8.58 -12.03 0.72
C GLN A 11 -9.71 -13.05 0.58
N ARG A 12 -10.90 -12.62 0.16
CA ARG A 12 -12.07 -13.47 -0.08
C ARG A 12 -12.13 -14.04 -1.49
N GLY A 13 -11.11 -13.79 -2.32
CA GLY A 13 -10.95 -14.40 -3.65
C GLY A 13 -11.22 -13.47 -4.83
N TYR A 14 -11.59 -12.21 -4.59
CA TYR A 14 -11.82 -11.22 -5.65
C TYR A 14 -10.52 -10.52 -6.03
N GLY A 15 -9.75 -11.07 -6.97
CA GLY A 15 -8.41 -10.57 -7.32
C GLY A 15 -7.36 -11.05 -6.30
N ARG A 16 -7.33 -12.37 -6.11
CA ARG A 16 -6.63 -13.04 -5.00
C ARG A 16 -5.11 -12.91 -5.13
N ASN A 17 -4.47 -12.30 -4.13
CA ASN A 17 -3.02 -12.06 -4.08
C ASN A 17 -2.29 -12.77 -2.90
N HIS A 18 -3.01 -13.61 -2.12
CA HIS A 18 -2.50 -14.38 -0.97
C HIS A 18 -1.57 -13.60 -0.02
N PRO A 19 -2.11 -12.60 0.70
CA PRO A 19 -1.29 -11.70 1.50
C PRO A 19 -0.88 -12.33 2.85
N PHE A 20 0.36 -12.05 3.25
CA PHE A 20 0.90 -12.27 4.59
C PHE A 20 1.49 -10.97 5.10
N ALA A 21 1.23 -10.61 6.36
CA ALA A 21 1.92 -9.49 6.98
C ALA A 21 3.39 -9.88 7.16
N GLY A 22 4.27 -9.30 6.34
CA GLY A 22 5.72 -9.48 6.48
C GLY A 22 6.23 -8.70 7.68
N GLU A 23 5.83 -7.42 7.75
CA GLU A 23 6.13 -6.57 8.89
C GLU A 23 5.02 -5.52 9.09
N ILE A 24 4.73 -5.21 10.36
CA ILE A 24 3.99 -4.02 10.77
C ILE A 24 4.78 -3.39 11.90
N ARG A 25 5.22 -2.15 11.72
CA ARG A 25 5.97 -1.41 12.72
C ARG A 25 5.42 -0.01 12.90
N ILE A 26 5.54 0.48 14.12
CA ILE A 26 5.11 1.81 14.53
C ILE A 26 6.30 2.47 15.21
N GLY A 27 6.61 3.71 14.82
CA GLY A 27 7.72 4.43 15.40
C GLY A 27 7.82 5.87 14.92
N ALA A 28 8.72 6.62 15.54
CA ALA A 28 9.06 7.97 15.15
C ALA A 28 10.03 7.94 13.95
N CYS A 29 9.73 8.72 12.92
CA CYS A 29 10.58 8.94 11.77
C CYS A 29 11.02 10.40 11.74
N GLU A 30 12.32 10.65 11.72
CA GLU A 30 12.88 12.00 11.67
C GLU A 30 12.63 12.64 10.29
N VAL A 31 12.13 13.87 10.29
CA VAL A 31 11.85 14.64 9.08
C VAL A 31 12.99 15.62 8.86
N TRP A 32 13.52 15.62 7.63
CA TRP A 32 14.60 16.50 7.21
C TRP A 32 14.10 17.48 6.14
N LEU A 33 14.57 18.71 6.20
CA LEU A 33 14.32 19.76 5.21
C LEU A 33 15.67 20.36 4.79
N GLU A 34 15.83 20.73 3.51
CA GLU A 34 17.00 21.47 3.03
C GLU A 34 16.58 22.89 2.61
N PRO A 35 16.67 23.88 3.52
CA PRO A 35 16.34 25.26 3.20
C PRO A 35 17.38 25.88 2.25
N GLU A 36 16.91 26.66 1.26
CA GLU A 36 17.78 27.34 0.30
C GLU A 36 18.76 28.30 1.01
N GLU A 37 18.34 28.92 2.10
CA GLU A 37 19.16 29.86 2.89
C GLU A 37 20.33 29.19 3.61
N LEU A 38 20.25 27.88 3.85
CA LEU A 38 21.27 27.11 4.56
C LEU A 38 22.13 26.29 3.59
N GLY A 39 21.55 25.77 2.51
CA GLY A 39 22.26 24.94 1.53
C GLY A 39 22.69 23.57 2.08
N PHE A 40 22.05 23.08 3.14
CA PHE A 40 22.22 21.72 3.68
C PHE A 40 20.96 21.26 4.43
N ALA A 41 20.78 19.94 4.52
CA ALA A 41 19.65 19.35 5.22
C ALA A 41 19.73 19.54 6.76
N VAL A 42 18.62 19.92 7.37
CA VAL A 42 18.44 20.07 8.82
C VAL A 42 17.26 19.24 9.31
N PRO A 43 17.34 18.61 10.50
CA PRO A 43 16.21 17.91 11.08
C PRO A 43 15.17 18.92 11.60
N VAL A 44 13.89 18.70 11.28
CA VAL A 44 12.79 19.60 11.67
C VAL A 44 11.85 19.00 12.71
N GLY A 45 12.09 17.76 13.11
CA GLY A 45 11.32 17.03 14.12
C GLY A 45 11.08 15.59 13.71
N GLU A 46 10.13 14.93 14.38
CA GLU A 46 9.77 13.55 14.11
C GLU A 46 8.26 13.42 13.87
N ILE A 47 7.88 12.46 13.04
CA ILE A 47 6.50 12.03 12.84
C ILE A 47 6.34 10.58 13.27
N GLU A 48 5.35 10.30 14.11
CA GLU A 48 4.99 8.92 14.40
C GLU A 48 4.24 8.34 13.19
N VAL A 49 4.71 7.21 12.69
CA VAL A 49 4.16 6.53 11.52
C VAL A 49 3.97 5.04 11.79
N THR A 50 2.94 4.47 11.18
CA THR A 50 2.77 3.03 11.02
C THR A 50 3.13 2.64 9.59
N GLU A 51 4.07 1.73 9.45
CA GLU A 51 4.45 1.09 8.19
C GLU A 51 3.92 -0.36 8.17
N CYS A 52 3.43 -0.79 7.01
CA CYS A 52 3.00 -2.16 6.76
C CYS A 52 3.58 -2.67 5.43
N GLU A 53 4.30 -3.78 5.51
CA GLU A 53 4.78 -4.54 4.36
C GLU A 53 4.00 -5.85 4.27
N MET A 54 3.23 -6.00 3.19
CA MET A 54 2.53 -7.24 2.87
C MET A 54 3.36 -8.02 1.86
N VAL A 55 3.64 -9.29 2.16
CA VAL A 55 4.24 -10.25 1.23
C VAL A 55 3.11 -11.00 0.54
N ASN A 56 3.17 -11.10 -0.78
CA ASN A 56 2.13 -11.67 -1.62
C ASN A 56 2.68 -12.82 -2.47
N GLN A 57 1.79 -13.58 -3.10
CA GLN A 57 2.17 -14.77 -3.88
C GLN A 57 3.28 -14.46 -4.90
N PHE A 58 4.11 -15.48 -5.15
CA PHE A 58 5.21 -15.37 -6.09
C PHE A 58 4.71 -15.23 -7.53
N VAL A 59 5.44 -14.45 -8.31
CA VAL A 59 5.39 -14.47 -9.77
C VAL A 59 6.76 -14.86 -10.27
N GLY A 60 6.81 -15.47 -11.44
CA GLY A 60 8.03 -15.91 -12.09
C GLY A 60 7.74 -16.32 -13.51
N SER A 61 8.79 -16.46 -14.31
CA SER A 61 8.68 -16.82 -15.73
C SER A 61 9.64 -17.98 -16.05
N ARG A 62 9.81 -18.30 -17.33
CA ARG A 62 10.86 -19.23 -17.75
C ARG A 62 12.27 -18.65 -17.60
N GLU A 63 12.38 -17.32 -17.56
CA GLU A 63 13.64 -16.57 -17.55
C GLU A 63 13.96 -16.01 -16.16
N GLU A 64 12.94 -15.75 -15.35
CA GLU A 64 13.06 -15.19 -14.00
C GLU A 64 12.61 -16.20 -12.93
N LEU A 65 13.46 -16.35 -11.90
CA LEU A 65 13.14 -17.19 -10.76
C LEU A 65 11.89 -16.68 -10.03
N PRO A 66 11.06 -17.57 -9.48
CA PRO A 66 9.88 -17.17 -8.73
C PRO A 66 10.29 -16.37 -7.49
N GLN A 67 9.75 -15.15 -7.37
CA GLN A 67 10.00 -14.24 -6.25
C GLN A 67 8.67 -13.76 -5.67
N PHE A 68 8.63 -13.59 -4.34
CA PHE A 68 7.47 -12.99 -3.70
C PHE A 68 7.26 -11.57 -4.21
N THR A 69 5.98 -11.20 -4.33
CA THR A 69 5.61 -9.81 -4.57
C THR A 69 5.31 -9.12 -3.26
N ARG A 70 5.17 -7.79 -3.30
CA ARG A 70 4.89 -7.00 -2.10
C ARG A 70 3.88 -5.89 -2.37
N GLY A 71 3.11 -5.59 -1.34
CA GLY A 71 2.31 -4.38 -1.22
C GLY A 71 2.76 -3.55 -0.02
N TYR A 72 2.60 -2.24 -0.09
CA TYR A 72 3.11 -1.30 0.90
C TYR A 72 2.05 -0.32 1.38
N GLY A 73 2.06 -0.02 2.67
CA GLY A 73 1.18 0.98 3.27
C GLY A 73 1.86 1.76 4.38
N LEU A 74 1.60 3.06 4.39
CA LEU A 74 2.15 3.99 5.37
C LEU A 74 1.04 4.94 5.84
N ALA A 75 0.95 5.19 7.14
CA ALA A 75 -0.03 6.12 7.72
C ALA A 75 0.53 6.79 8.98
N PHE A 76 0.05 7.98 9.31
CA PHE A 76 0.42 8.67 10.54
C PHE A 76 -0.17 8.01 11.79
N GLY A 77 0.59 8.06 12.89
CA GLY A 77 0.21 7.53 14.21
C GLY A 77 -0.07 6.03 14.21
N TYR A 78 -0.92 5.58 15.14
CA TYR A 78 -1.36 4.20 15.33
C TYR A 78 -2.50 3.83 14.36
N ALA A 79 -2.16 3.64 13.08
CA ALA A 79 -3.12 3.46 12.00
C ALA A 79 -2.92 2.14 11.22
N GLU A 80 -2.66 1.05 11.93
CA GLU A 80 -2.30 -0.26 11.38
C GLU A 80 -3.33 -0.77 10.38
N ARG A 81 -4.63 -0.72 10.72
CA ARG A 81 -5.68 -1.16 9.79
C ARG A 81 -5.70 -0.34 8.50
N LYS A 82 -5.38 0.95 8.56
CA LYS A 82 -5.30 1.80 7.36
C LYS A 82 -4.06 1.42 6.53
N ALA A 83 -2.91 1.27 7.17
CA ALA A 83 -1.67 0.86 6.50
C ALA A 83 -1.81 -0.54 5.86
N MET A 84 -2.40 -1.51 6.56
CA MET A 84 -2.69 -2.83 6.01
C MET A 84 -3.65 -2.78 4.81
N GLY A 85 -4.75 -2.01 4.93
CA GLY A 85 -5.69 -1.82 3.82
C GLY A 85 -5.01 -1.19 2.60
N MET A 86 -4.12 -0.22 2.82
CA MET A 86 -3.31 0.40 1.77
C MET A 86 -2.38 -0.62 1.11
N ALA A 87 -1.61 -1.40 1.89
CA ALA A 87 -0.71 -2.42 1.35
C ALA A 87 -1.42 -3.49 0.52
N LEU A 88 -2.61 -3.91 0.94
CA LEU A 88 -3.41 -4.89 0.19
C LEU A 88 -3.91 -4.36 -1.15
N VAL A 89 -4.37 -3.10 -1.17
CA VAL A 89 -4.89 -2.44 -2.37
C VAL A 89 -3.74 -2.04 -3.30
N ASP A 90 -2.62 -1.55 -2.76
CA ASP A 90 -1.39 -1.28 -3.50
C ASP A 90 -0.98 -2.49 -4.34
N ARG A 91 -0.85 -3.67 -3.73
CA ARG A 91 -0.53 -4.88 -4.50
C ARG A 91 -1.61 -5.23 -5.54
N ALA A 92 -2.89 -5.01 -5.24
CA ALA A 92 -3.98 -5.33 -6.17
C ALA A 92 -3.97 -4.42 -7.41
N LEU A 93 -3.59 -3.14 -7.26
CA LEU A 93 -3.47 -2.20 -8.37
C LEU A 93 -2.28 -2.46 -9.28
N ARG A 94 -1.27 -3.19 -8.79
CA ARG A 94 -0.11 -3.62 -9.59
C ARG A 94 -0.40 -4.82 -10.51
N ALA A 95 -1.66 -5.12 -10.79
CA ALA A 95 -2.07 -6.26 -11.63
C ALA A 95 -1.40 -6.22 -13.01
N GLU A 96 -1.37 -5.06 -13.67
CA GLU A 96 -0.74 -4.88 -14.98
C GLU A 96 0.78 -5.17 -14.94
N GLU A 97 1.48 -4.67 -13.91
CA GLU A 97 2.92 -4.90 -13.74
C GLU A 97 3.29 -6.39 -13.64
N TYR A 98 2.39 -7.19 -13.09
CA TYR A 98 2.57 -8.64 -12.93
C TYR A 98 1.86 -9.47 -13.99
N GLY A 99 1.28 -8.84 -15.02
CA GLY A 99 0.54 -9.53 -16.09
C GLY A 99 -0.70 -10.28 -15.60
N GLU A 100 -1.32 -9.80 -14.52
CA GLU A 100 -2.51 -10.40 -13.92
C GLU A 100 -3.77 -9.92 -14.63
N GLU A 101 -4.73 -10.83 -14.80
CA GLU A 101 -6.06 -10.46 -15.29
C GLU A 101 -6.82 -9.64 -14.23
N VAL A 102 -7.42 -8.53 -14.66
CA VAL A 102 -8.24 -7.66 -13.82
C VAL A 102 -9.64 -8.27 -13.71
N VAL A 103 -9.89 -9.00 -12.63
CA VAL A 103 -11.14 -9.76 -12.42
C VAL A 103 -11.98 -9.21 -11.26
N SER A 104 -11.50 -8.19 -10.55
CA SER A 104 -12.20 -7.61 -9.41
C SER A 104 -12.11 -6.08 -9.34
N PRO A 105 -13.03 -5.42 -8.62
CA PRO A 105 -12.96 -3.97 -8.41
C PRO A 105 -11.69 -3.51 -7.71
N ALA A 106 -11.08 -4.33 -6.86
CA ALA A 106 -9.85 -3.97 -6.15
C ALA A 106 -8.62 -3.88 -7.08
N GLN A 107 -8.69 -4.45 -8.28
CA GLN A 107 -7.64 -4.39 -9.31
C GLN A 107 -7.92 -3.30 -10.36
N GLN A 108 -9.07 -2.62 -10.30
CA GLN A 108 -9.46 -1.59 -11.27
C GLN A 108 -9.06 -0.20 -10.77
N GLU A 109 -7.95 0.33 -11.29
CA GLU A 109 -7.35 1.59 -10.83
C GLU A 109 -8.34 2.76 -10.79
N GLU A 110 -9.03 3.04 -11.90
CA GLU A 110 -9.99 4.14 -11.97
C GLU A 110 -11.12 3.99 -10.94
N PHE A 111 -11.68 2.78 -10.81
CA PHE A 111 -12.75 2.52 -9.83
C PHE A 111 -12.27 2.75 -8.40
N VAL A 112 -11.06 2.28 -8.06
CA VAL A 112 -10.50 2.44 -6.72
C VAL A 112 -10.18 3.90 -6.42
N LEU A 113 -9.38 4.55 -7.27
CA LEU A 113 -8.84 5.88 -6.97
C LEU A 113 -9.93 6.97 -7.00
N MET A 114 -10.89 6.88 -7.92
CA MET A 114 -11.98 7.86 -8.03
C MET A 114 -13.04 7.75 -6.90
N HIS A 115 -12.97 6.74 -6.04
CA HIS A 115 -13.96 6.53 -4.97
C HIS A 115 -13.35 6.30 -3.59
N CYS A 116 -12.04 6.52 -3.42
CA CYS A 116 -11.34 6.27 -2.16
C CYS A 116 -11.28 7.49 -1.22
N ASP A 117 -11.35 8.71 -1.76
CA ASP A 117 -11.33 9.95 -0.99
C ASP A 117 -12.73 10.27 -0.46
N ASN A 118 -12.83 10.35 0.87
CA ASN A 118 -14.10 10.65 1.53
C ASN A 118 -14.43 12.15 1.54
N VAL A 119 -13.48 13.03 1.26
CA VAL A 119 -13.75 14.46 1.06
C VAL A 119 -14.61 14.64 -0.18
N GLU A 120 -14.26 13.97 -1.29
CA GLU A 120 -15.07 13.98 -2.52
C GLU A 120 -16.35 13.14 -2.37
N ALA A 121 -16.25 11.94 -1.80
CA ALA A 121 -17.43 11.06 -1.65
C ALA A 121 -18.46 11.56 -0.62
N GLY A 122 -18.08 12.51 0.24
CA GLY A 122 -18.95 13.10 1.26
C GLY A 122 -19.96 14.10 0.72
N GLY A 123 -19.71 14.66 -0.48
CA GLY A 123 -20.52 15.71 -1.11
C GLY A 123 -19.98 17.12 -0.91
#